data_AF-A0A7X6DTW5-F1
#
_entry.id   AF-A0A7X6DTW5-F1
#
_cell.length_a   1.000
_cell.length_b   1.000
_cell.length_c   1.000
_cell.angle_alpha   90.00
_cell.angle_beta   90.00
_cell.angle_gamma   90.00
#
_symmetry.space_group_name_H-M   'P 1'
#
loop_
_entity.id
_entity.type
_entity.pdbx_description
1 polymer ?
#
loop_
_entity_poly.entity_id
_entity_poly.type
_entity_poly.pdbx_seq_one_letter_code
_entity_poly.pdbx_strand_id
1 'polypeptide(L)'
;MDFVIQYPFFQHPARTRVRTKKLAAVTKASELTPKPEVEGISQHLKELISAIDQRISQLEKTLDPEQRKANERELQELEDRNWLSTILPEVEEEISRLKIIAAFDMAIQDTDTNRITRKATEVSRSLVTDKIRDAFAAEVAALGIADRRIELVQEPSGYGSTKFRVSLIRSPSSKVAQVLSEGEHRCVALAAFLAELSTANNPSGVIFDDPVSSLDHNHRGVLATRLVREAASQRQVIVFTHDIPFLMLLDDEARRVGLDPNYQSVNRADDRSGICSQGTPLKAQSIPEILDKIEKRLSSTKELYHSGRKDEWCEQFKAMAGRLRDAWELAVENVVAPVFRRFTHKVHISGLRQLIVITEQDFINMKEGYDICCTYCHTDPAELNRPIPTPDQIDLELKRLRLWFDSVRTRQDQKR
;
A
#
# COMPACT_ATOMS: atom_id res chain seq x y z
N MET A 1 87.03 -45.07 12.21
CA MET A 1 88.07 -45.06 11.16
C MET A 1 89.34 -44.58 11.81
N ASP A 2 90.10 -45.55 12.30
CA ASP A 2 91.45 -45.38 12.80
C ASP A 2 92.34 -44.77 11.71
N PHE A 3 93.04 -43.69 12.03
CA PHE A 3 94.25 -43.32 11.29
C PHE A 3 95.44 -43.30 12.23
N VAL A 4 96.00 -44.50 12.29
CA VAL A 4 97.33 -44.88 12.74
C VAL A 4 98.37 -43.89 12.23
N ILE A 5 99.17 -43.39 13.15
CA ILE A 5 100.42 -42.67 12.89
C ILE A 5 101.40 -43.66 12.23
N GLN A 6 101.66 -43.49 10.93
CA GLN A 6 102.79 -44.12 10.26
C GLN A 6 103.89 -43.07 10.02
N TYR A 7 104.93 -43.13 10.85
CA TYR A 7 106.23 -42.53 10.56
C TYR A 7 106.96 -43.36 9.50
N PRO A 8 107.33 -42.80 8.33
CA PRO A 8 108.32 -43.42 7.48
C PRO A 8 109.72 -43.14 8.05
N PHE A 9 110.20 -44.17 8.72
CA PHE A 9 111.57 -44.50 9.04
C PHE A 9 112.69 -43.84 8.21
N PHE A 10 113.62 -43.21 8.95
CA PHE A 10 115.08 -43.37 8.86
C PHE A 10 115.70 -43.67 7.49
N GLN A 11 116.48 -42.71 6.97
CA GLN A 11 117.59 -43.05 6.09
C GLN A 11 118.88 -42.36 6.55
N HIS A 12 119.74 -43.19 7.17
CA HIS A 12 121.18 -43.01 7.35
C HIS A 12 121.72 -42.26 8.59
N PRO A 13 121.56 -42.81 9.82
CA PRO A 13 122.41 -42.39 10.95
C PRO A 13 123.90 -42.63 10.68
N ALA A 14 124.25 -43.56 9.77
CA ALA A 14 125.61 -43.79 9.31
C ALA A 14 126.18 -42.61 8.50
N ARG A 15 125.38 -41.92 7.68
CA ARG A 15 125.88 -40.82 6.83
C ARG A 15 126.17 -39.55 7.65
N THR A 16 125.37 -39.25 8.66
CA THR A 16 125.60 -38.11 9.55
C THR A 16 126.85 -38.30 10.40
N ARG A 17 127.12 -39.53 10.86
CA ARG A 17 128.36 -39.89 11.60
C ARG A 17 129.61 -39.89 10.73
N VAL A 18 129.50 -40.27 9.45
CA VAL A 18 130.62 -40.21 8.49
C VAL A 18 130.91 -38.77 8.06
N ARG A 19 129.88 -37.91 7.91
CA ARG A 19 130.07 -36.49 7.62
C ARG A 19 130.74 -35.74 8.77
N THR A 20 130.35 -35.97 10.03
CA THR A 20 131.02 -35.34 11.18
C THR A 20 132.45 -35.81 11.35
N LYS A 21 132.77 -37.09 11.08
CA LYS A 21 134.16 -37.58 11.08
C LYS A 21 135.00 -37.05 9.91
N LYS A 22 134.42 -36.81 8.72
CA LYS A 22 135.12 -36.15 7.61
C LYS A 22 135.33 -34.65 7.87
N LEU A 23 134.38 -33.95 8.47
CA LEU A 23 134.51 -32.52 8.82
C LEU A 23 135.54 -32.26 9.93
N ALA A 24 135.74 -33.20 10.85
CA ALA A 24 136.76 -33.08 11.91
C ALA A 24 138.21 -33.36 11.44
N ALA A 25 138.39 -33.90 10.23
CA ALA A 25 139.70 -34.31 9.71
C ALA A 25 140.26 -33.38 8.61
N VAL A 26 139.57 -32.29 8.26
CA VAL A 26 139.99 -31.36 7.20
C VAL A 26 140.76 -30.19 7.81
N THR A 27 142.07 -30.12 7.53
CA THR A 27 143.01 -29.10 8.03
C THR A 27 143.42 -28.06 6.98
N LYS A 28 142.77 -28.03 5.81
CA LYS A 28 142.92 -26.97 4.78
C LYS A 28 141.58 -26.59 4.16
N ALA A 29 141.36 -25.29 3.99
CA ALA A 29 140.07 -24.69 3.62
C ALA A 29 139.58 -24.96 2.18
N SER A 30 140.40 -25.59 1.33
CA SER A 30 140.10 -25.86 -0.08
C SER A 30 139.24 -27.11 -0.33
N GLU A 31 138.80 -27.83 0.71
CA GLU A 31 137.99 -29.06 0.61
C GLU A 31 136.53 -28.89 1.08
N LEU A 32 136.06 -27.64 1.25
CA LEU A 32 134.65 -27.32 1.52
C LEU A 32 133.87 -27.20 0.21
N THR A 33 132.87 -28.06 0.00
CA THR A 33 131.88 -27.93 -1.07
C THR A 33 131.00 -26.68 -0.88
N PRO A 34 130.63 -25.93 -1.93
CA PRO A 34 129.84 -24.70 -1.80
C PRO A 34 128.40 -24.95 -1.32
N LYS A 35 127.86 -23.93 -0.65
CA LYS A 35 126.55 -23.86 0.01
C LYS A 35 125.41 -23.77 -1.04
N PRO A 36 124.29 -24.50 -0.93
CA PRO A 36 123.14 -24.26 -1.80
C PRO A 36 122.45 -22.94 -1.43
N GLU A 37 122.05 -22.16 -2.44
CA GLU A 37 121.32 -20.89 -2.32
C GLU A 37 119.94 -21.07 -1.66
N VAL A 38 119.59 -20.19 -0.72
CA VAL A 38 118.41 -20.27 0.16
C VAL A 38 117.30 -19.29 -0.28
N GLU A 39 117.39 -18.71 -1.47
CA GLU A 39 116.50 -17.62 -1.90
C GLU A 39 115.04 -18.05 -2.12
N GLY A 40 114.78 -19.28 -2.58
CA GLY A 40 113.41 -19.76 -2.84
C GLY A 40 112.53 -19.97 -1.59
N ILE A 41 113.12 -20.34 -0.46
CA ILE A 41 112.37 -20.60 0.79
C ILE A 41 111.94 -19.27 1.44
N SER A 42 112.77 -18.23 1.33
CA SER A 42 112.47 -16.88 1.82
C SER A 42 111.27 -16.26 1.10
N GLN A 43 111.17 -16.43 -0.22
CA GLN A 43 110.07 -15.86 -1.01
C GLN A 43 108.72 -16.51 -0.64
N HIS A 44 108.69 -17.84 -0.51
CA HIS A 44 107.47 -18.57 -0.20
C HIS A 44 107.00 -18.34 1.24
N LEU A 45 107.93 -18.18 2.19
CA LEU A 45 107.59 -17.78 3.55
C LEU A 45 107.02 -16.36 3.61
N LYS A 46 107.54 -15.43 2.80
CA LYS A 46 106.97 -14.06 2.72
C LYS A 46 105.57 -14.04 2.12
N GLU A 47 105.29 -14.85 1.11
CA GLU A 47 103.95 -15.01 0.54
C GLU A 47 102.97 -15.60 1.54
N LEU A 48 103.38 -16.63 2.29
CA LEU A 48 102.58 -17.22 3.37
C LEU A 48 102.32 -16.23 4.51
N ILE A 49 103.34 -15.47 4.92
CA ILE A 49 103.18 -14.43 5.95
C ILE A 49 102.23 -13.34 5.45
N SER A 50 102.37 -12.87 4.21
CA SER A 50 101.44 -11.91 3.59
C SER A 50 100.00 -12.44 3.55
N ALA A 51 99.79 -13.70 3.17
CA ALA A 51 98.46 -14.31 3.16
C ALA A 51 97.86 -14.44 4.56
N ILE A 52 98.70 -14.77 5.56
CA ILE A 52 98.29 -14.85 6.97
C ILE A 52 97.99 -13.45 7.51
N ASP A 53 98.79 -12.43 7.22
CA ASP A 53 98.57 -11.04 7.65
C ASP A 53 97.29 -10.46 7.01
N GLN A 54 97.02 -10.77 5.74
CA GLN A 54 95.74 -10.43 5.12
C GLN A 54 94.57 -11.15 5.80
N ARG A 55 94.74 -12.42 6.18
CA ARG A 55 93.72 -13.19 6.91
C ARG A 55 93.49 -12.63 8.31
N ILE A 56 94.56 -12.21 9.01
CA ILE A 56 94.50 -11.55 10.32
C ILE A 56 93.76 -10.23 10.19
N SER A 57 94.11 -9.38 9.22
CA SER A 57 93.40 -8.11 8.99
C SER A 57 91.92 -8.30 8.63
N GLN A 58 91.58 -9.34 7.87
CA GLN A 58 90.18 -9.71 7.60
C GLN A 58 89.46 -10.17 8.88
N LEU A 59 90.11 -10.96 9.74
CA LEU A 59 89.55 -11.43 11.00
C LEU A 59 89.43 -10.33 12.06
N GLU A 60 90.36 -9.37 12.08
CA GLU A 60 90.31 -8.18 12.93
C GLU A 60 89.17 -7.23 12.53
N LYS A 61 88.86 -7.12 11.23
CA LYS A 61 87.65 -6.42 10.76
C LYS A 61 86.35 -7.11 11.20
N THR A 62 86.36 -8.42 11.39
CA THR A 62 85.23 -9.20 11.93
C THR A 62 85.07 -9.07 13.44
N LEU A 63 86.09 -8.56 14.14
CA LEU A 63 86.06 -8.24 15.58
C LEU A 63 85.44 -6.86 15.87
N ASP A 64 85.19 -6.04 14.85
CA ASP A 64 84.46 -4.78 15.00
C ASP A 64 82.96 -5.05 15.26
N PRO A 65 82.42 -4.67 16.44
CA PRO A 65 81.05 -4.97 16.83
C PRO A 65 79.99 -4.36 15.91
N GLU A 66 80.28 -3.28 15.17
CA GLU A 66 79.33 -2.71 14.21
C GLU A 66 79.27 -3.53 12.91
N GLN A 67 80.43 -3.91 12.37
CA GLN A 67 80.51 -4.72 11.15
C GLN A 67 79.90 -6.11 11.36
N ARG A 68 80.08 -6.68 12.55
CA ARG A 68 79.45 -7.96 12.93
C ARG A 68 77.92 -7.88 12.93
N LYS A 69 77.33 -6.82 13.50
CA LYS A 69 75.87 -6.62 13.48
C LYS A 69 75.33 -6.42 12.06
N ALA A 70 76.08 -5.71 11.21
CA ALA A 70 75.71 -5.57 9.79
C ALA A 70 75.70 -6.93 9.07
N ASN A 71 76.74 -7.75 9.27
CA ASN A 71 76.82 -9.07 8.66
C ASN A 71 75.79 -10.05 9.23
N GLU A 72 75.48 -9.97 10.53
CA GLU A 72 74.41 -10.77 11.15
C GLU A 72 73.03 -10.39 10.60
N ARG A 73 72.77 -9.10 10.34
CA ARG A 73 71.54 -8.65 9.67
C ARG A 73 71.47 -9.11 8.22
N GLU A 74 72.58 -9.03 7.49
CA GLU A 74 72.64 -9.49 6.10
C GLU A 74 72.45 -11.01 6.01
N LEU A 75 73.07 -11.77 6.93
CA LEU A 75 72.84 -13.21 7.04
C LEU A 75 71.36 -13.50 7.32
N GLN A 76 70.76 -12.79 8.27
CA GLN A 76 69.35 -12.98 8.62
C GLN A 76 68.43 -12.62 7.44
N GLU A 77 68.70 -11.54 6.71
CA GLU A 77 67.96 -11.18 5.49
C GLU A 77 68.10 -12.25 4.39
N LEU A 78 69.30 -12.81 4.21
CA LEU A 78 69.55 -13.86 3.23
C LEU A 78 68.86 -15.18 3.64
N GLU A 79 68.87 -15.52 4.93
CA GLU A 79 68.13 -16.65 5.49
C GLU A 79 66.62 -16.46 5.31
N ASP A 80 66.09 -15.27 5.57
CA ASP A 80 64.69 -14.91 5.36
C ASP A 80 64.30 -15.00 3.87
N ARG A 81 65.15 -14.54 2.95
CA ARG A 81 64.94 -14.66 1.50
C ARG A 81 64.97 -16.11 1.03
N ASN A 82 65.90 -16.91 1.56
CA ASN A 82 65.99 -18.33 1.23
C ASN A 82 64.75 -19.09 1.75
N TRP A 83 64.31 -18.76 2.96
CA TRP A 83 63.06 -19.29 3.52
C TRP A 83 61.84 -18.87 2.70
N LEU A 84 61.71 -17.57 2.39
CA LEU A 84 60.64 -17.04 1.56
C LEU A 84 60.61 -17.70 0.19
N SER A 85 61.77 -17.97 -0.43
CA SER A 85 61.81 -18.67 -1.73
C SER A 85 61.19 -20.07 -1.68
N THR A 86 61.23 -20.74 -0.52
CA THR A 86 60.63 -22.07 -0.32
C THR A 86 59.11 -22.01 -0.27
N ILE A 87 58.54 -20.92 0.26
CA ILE A 87 57.09 -20.73 0.45
C ILE A 87 56.45 -19.70 -0.49
N LEU A 88 57.25 -19.07 -1.36
CA LEU A 88 56.83 -18.03 -2.30
C LEU A 88 55.57 -18.41 -3.09
N PRO A 89 55.46 -19.62 -3.69
CA PRO A 89 54.26 -20.00 -4.43
C PRO A 89 53.00 -20.07 -3.53
N GLU A 90 53.13 -20.53 -2.29
CA GLU A 90 52.02 -20.59 -1.33
C GLU A 90 51.58 -19.17 -0.91
N VAL A 91 52.54 -18.25 -0.72
CA VAL A 91 52.26 -16.86 -0.40
C VAL A 91 51.57 -16.15 -1.58
N GLU A 92 51.99 -16.39 -2.81
CA GLU A 92 51.34 -15.83 -4.01
C GLU A 92 49.92 -16.36 -4.20
N GLU A 93 49.68 -17.64 -3.92
CA GLU A 93 48.36 -18.25 -3.93
C GLU A 93 47.46 -17.63 -2.85
N GLU A 94 47.97 -17.44 -1.63
CA GLU A 94 47.21 -16.82 -0.53
C GLU A 94 46.89 -15.34 -0.81
N ILE A 95 47.82 -14.57 -1.37
CA ILE A 95 47.57 -13.20 -1.82
C ILE A 95 46.47 -13.18 -2.89
N SER A 96 46.49 -14.13 -3.82
CA SER A 96 45.46 -14.25 -4.87
C SER A 96 44.10 -14.60 -4.29
N ARG A 97 44.05 -15.52 -3.31
CA ARG A 97 42.84 -15.87 -2.57
C ARG A 97 42.26 -14.67 -1.83
N LEU A 98 43.09 -13.90 -1.13
CA LEU A 98 42.68 -12.69 -0.41
C LEU A 98 42.14 -11.61 -1.34
N LYS A 99 42.73 -11.44 -2.53
CA LYS A 99 42.20 -10.52 -3.56
C LYS A 99 40.81 -10.93 -4.03
N ILE A 100 40.56 -12.23 -4.23
CA ILE A 100 39.25 -12.75 -4.62
C ILE A 100 38.22 -12.52 -3.51
N ILE A 101 38.56 -12.81 -2.26
CA ILE A 101 37.68 -12.57 -1.10
C ILE A 101 37.30 -11.09 -1.01
N ALA A 102 38.30 -10.19 -1.11
CA ALA A 102 38.04 -8.75 -1.09
C ALA A 102 37.10 -8.30 -2.23
N ALA A 103 37.23 -8.89 -3.42
CA ALA A 103 36.34 -8.61 -4.54
C ALA A 103 34.90 -9.11 -4.29
N PHE A 104 34.73 -10.29 -3.67
CA PHE A 104 33.41 -10.78 -3.28
C PHE A 104 32.77 -9.96 -2.16
N ASP A 105 33.54 -9.55 -1.15
CA ASP A 105 33.05 -8.68 -0.08
C ASP A 105 32.56 -7.33 -0.64
N MET A 106 33.27 -6.77 -1.62
CA MET A 106 32.82 -5.58 -2.35
C MET A 106 31.53 -5.84 -3.14
N ALA A 107 31.45 -6.95 -3.89
CA ALA A 107 30.25 -7.29 -4.64
C ALA A 107 29.02 -7.53 -3.73
N ILE A 108 29.21 -8.13 -2.55
CA ILE A 108 28.16 -8.30 -1.54
C ILE A 108 27.68 -6.94 -1.04
N GLN A 109 28.57 -5.99 -0.79
CA GLN A 109 28.18 -4.62 -0.42
C GLN A 109 27.35 -3.93 -1.50
N ASP A 110 27.64 -4.17 -2.79
CA ASP A 110 26.86 -3.63 -3.90
C ASP A 110 25.45 -4.25 -4.01
N THR A 111 25.25 -5.45 -3.44
CA THR A 111 23.93 -6.08 -3.34
C THR A 111 23.10 -5.60 -2.14
N ASP A 112 23.60 -4.64 -1.35
CA ASP A 112 22.89 -4.14 -0.17
C ASP A 112 21.62 -3.34 -0.53
N THR A 113 20.50 -4.06 -0.56
CA THR A 113 19.17 -3.50 -0.79
C THR A 113 18.67 -2.62 0.38
N ASN A 114 19.35 -2.60 1.53
CA ASN A 114 18.90 -1.82 2.69
C ASN A 114 18.89 -0.32 2.40
N ARG A 115 19.81 0.18 1.56
CA ARG A 115 19.83 1.60 1.15
C ARG A 115 18.57 1.97 0.37
N ILE A 116 18.16 1.12 -0.57
CA ILE A 116 16.95 1.30 -1.38
C ILE A 116 15.72 1.19 -0.48
N THR A 117 15.64 0.16 0.37
CA THR A 117 14.51 -0.05 1.30
C THR A 117 14.36 1.09 2.29
N ARG A 118 15.47 1.61 2.83
CA ARG A 118 15.47 2.77 3.74
C ARG A 118 14.97 4.02 3.02
N LYS A 119 15.46 4.28 1.81
CA LYS A 119 15.02 5.45 1.04
C LYS A 119 13.56 5.32 0.60
N ALA A 120 13.12 4.13 0.17
CA ALA A 120 11.73 3.85 -0.14
C ALA A 120 10.83 4.07 1.07
N THR A 121 11.24 3.61 2.26
CA THR A 121 10.49 3.84 3.51
C THR A 121 10.40 5.33 3.87
N GLU A 122 11.50 6.07 3.73
CA GLU A 122 11.55 7.52 3.98
C GLU A 122 10.63 8.29 3.03
N VAL A 123 10.68 7.96 1.74
CA VAL A 123 9.84 8.56 0.69
C VAL A 123 8.37 8.21 0.90
N SER A 124 8.05 6.95 1.18
CA SER A 124 6.69 6.52 1.51
C SER A 124 6.15 7.23 2.75
N ARG A 125 6.98 7.40 3.80
CA ARG A 125 6.59 8.11 5.01
C ARG A 125 6.28 9.58 4.74
N SER A 126 7.15 10.28 4.03
CA SER A 126 7.02 11.72 3.79
C SER A 126 5.95 12.09 2.74
N LEU A 127 5.82 11.31 1.66
CA LEU A 127 4.93 11.67 0.56
C LEU A 127 3.54 11.04 0.65
N VAL A 128 3.42 9.87 1.29
CA VAL A 128 2.20 9.06 1.29
C VAL A 128 1.60 8.98 2.68
N THR A 129 2.36 8.56 3.70
CA THR A 129 1.84 8.36 5.06
C THR A 129 1.27 9.65 5.67
N ASP A 130 2.00 10.76 5.59
CA ASP A 130 1.52 12.02 6.18
C ASP A 130 0.26 12.54 5.47
N LYS A 131 0.21 12.46 4.14
CA LYS A 131 -0.97 12.85 3.35
C LYS A 131 -2.20 11.99 3.66
N ILE A 132 -2.03 10.66 3.74
CA ILE A 132 -3.13 9.74 4.08
C ILE A 132 -3.60 9.98 5.52
N ARG A 133 -2.69 10.23 6.47
CA ARG A 133 -3.05 10.53 7.86
C ARG A 133 -3.85 11.82 7.96
N ASP A 134 -3.43 12.87 7.26
CA ASP A 134 -4.10 14.17 7.28
C ASP A 134 -5.48 14.07 6.60
N ALA A 135 -5.57 13.37 5.46
CA ALA A 135 -6.83 13.07 4.80
C ALA A 135 -7.76 12.25 5.71
N PHE A 136 -7.24 11.22 6.39
CA PHE A 136 -8.00 10.41 7.35
C PHE A 136 -8.55 11.24 8.50
N ALA A 137 -7.72 12.12 9.09
CA ALA A 137 -8.16 13.02 10.15
C ALA A 137 -9.28 13.97 9.67
N ALA A 138 -9.18 14.46 8.43
CA ALA A 138 -10.22 15.29 7.81
C ALA A 138 -11.52 14.51 7.58
N GLU A 139 -11.44 13.26 7.10
CA GLU A 139 -12.62 12.41 6.89
C GLU A 139 -13.30 12.00 8.21
N VAL A 140 -12.54 11.65 9.24
CA VAL A 140 -13.08 11.33 10.58
C VAL A 140 -13.81 12.56 11.16
N ALA A 141 -13.24 13.74 10.99
CA ALA A 141 -13.88 14.99 11.41
C ALA A 141 -15.15 15.30 10.58
N ALA A 142 -15.09 15.09 9.27
CA ALA A 142 -16.22 15.32 8.37
C ALA A 142 -17.40 14.39 8.66
N LEU A 143 -17.12 13.12 8.99
CA LEU A 143 -18.13 12.12 9.33
C LEU A 143 -18.66 12.24 10.78
N GLY A 144 -18.04 13.11 11.60
CA GLY A 144 -18.44 13.33 12.99
C GLY A 144 -18.20 12.14 13.90
N ILE A 145 -17.21 11.29 13.59
CA ILE A 145 -16.98 10.01 14.29
C ILE A 145 -15.92 10.18 15.39
N ALA A 146 -16.14 9.50 16.51
CA ALA A 146 -15.14 9.18 17.54
C ALA A 146 -14.31 10.36 18.08
N ASP A 147 -14.87 11.57 18.12
CA ASP A 147 -14.35 12.75 18.85
C ASP A 147 -12.81 12.89 18.81
N ARG A 148 -12.21 12.72 17.61
CA ARG A 148 -10.76 12.82 17.36
C ARG A 148 -9.88 11.93 18.26
N ARG A 149 -10.35 10.74 18.65
CA ARG A 149 -9.60 9.79 19.50
C ARG A 149 -8.80 8.76 18.72
N ILE A 150 -8.89 8.78 17.39
CA ILE A 150 -8.28 7.79 16.50
C ILE A 150 -7.27 8.44 15.56
N GLU A 151 -6.22 7.71 15.25
CA GLU A 151 -5.19 8.10 14.29
C GLU A 151 -4.79 6.90 13.42
N LEU A 152 -4.18 7.20 12.27
CA LEU A 152 -3.64 6.20 11.36
C LEU A 152 -2.15 6.04 11.64
N VAL A 153 -1.72 4.84 12.07
CA VAL A 153 -0.32 4.53 12.37
C VAL A 153 0.23 3.60 11.30
N GLN A 154 1.40 3.94 10.76
CA GLN A 154 2.11 3.09 9.83
C GLN A 154 2.74 1.92 10.58
N GLU A 155 2.50 0.72 10.06
CA GLU A 155 3.02 -0.50 10.64
C GLU A 155 4.15 -1.05 9.77
N PRO A 156 5.28 -1.51 10.36
CA PRO A 156 6.32 -2.14 9.58
C PRO A 156 5.80 -3.48 9.05
N SER A 157 5.54 -3.52 7.75
CA SER A 157 5.30 -4.77 7.03
C SER A 157 6.57 -5.21 6.30
N GLY A 158 6.71 -6.52 6.09
CA GLY A 158 7.83 -7.11 5.35
C GLY A 158 7.94 -6.58 3.92
N TYR A 159 9.04 -6.95 3.26
CA TYR A 159 9.48 -6.51 1.92
C TYR A 159 8.36 -5.95 1.03
N GLY A 160 8.41 -4.63 0.79
CA GLY A 160 7.70 -3.96 -0.30
C GLY A 160 6.23 -3.59 -0.08
N SER A 161 5.60 -3.95 1.05
CA SER A 161 4.23 -3.49 1.37
C SER A 161 4.26 -2.56 2.57
N THR A 162 3.45 -1.49 2.57
CA THR A 162 3.21 -0.64 3.74
C THR A 162 1.79 -0.87 4.20
N LYS A 163 1.60 -1.22 5.47
CA LYS A 163 0.28 -1.39 6.08
C LYS A 163 0.00 -0.24 7.04
N PHE A 164 -1.25 0.16 7.09
CA PHE A 164 -1.74 1.13 8.06
C PHE A 164 -2.69 0.46 9.03
N ARG A 165 -2.58 0.84 10.30
CA ARG A 165 -3.46 0.41 11.37
C ARG A 165 -4.13 1.64 11.96
N VAL A 166 -5.45 1.57 12.14
CA VAL A 166 -6.15 2.57 12.96
C VAL A 166 -5.84 2.28 14.43
N SER A 167 -5.43 3.30 15.17
CA SER A 167 -5.05 3.22 16.58
C SER A 167 -5.77 4.30 17.41
N LEU A 168 -5.91 4.06 18.72
CA LEU A 168 -6.44 5.06 19.65
C LEU A 168 -5.29 5.94 20.15
N ILE A 169 -5.43 7.26 20.03
CA ILE A 169 -4.40 8.24 20.43
C ILE A 169 -4.01 8.09 21.91
N ARG A 170 -5.00 7.86 22.78
CA ARG A 170 -4.78 7.73 24.23
C ARG A 170 -4.39 6.31 24.67
N SER A 171 -4.62 5.30 23.83
CA SER A 171 -4.28 3.91 24.15
C SER A 171 -3.86 3.13 22.90
N PRO A 172 -2.64 3.36 22.40
CA PRO A 172 -2.22 2.84 21.10
C PRO A 172 -2.12 1.31 21.03
N SER A 173 -2.03 0.64 22.18
CA SER A 173 -1.94 -0.82 22.29
C SER A 173 -3.30 -1.52 22.32
N SER A 174 -4.39 -0.79 22.55
CA SER A 174 -5.73 -1.35 22.61
C SER A 174 -6.30 -1.62 21.22
N LYS A 175 -7.04 -2.73 21.07
CA LYS A 175 -7.73 -3.04 19.81
C LYS A 175 -8.90 -2.09 19.62
N VAL A 176 -8.86 -1.28 18.57
CA VAL A 176 -9.96 -0.35 18.19
C VAL A 176 -11.30 -1.07 18.11
N ALA A 177 -11.31 -2.30 17.58
CA ALA A 177 -12.51 -3.15 17.46
C ALA A 177 -13.17 -3.53 18.79
N GLN A 178 -12.47 -3.43 19.92
CA GLN A 178 -13.04 -3.72 21.25
C GLN A 178 -13.60 -2.46 21.93
N VAL A 179 -13.32 -1.28 21.39
CA VAL A 179 -13.66 0.01 22.00
C VAL A 179 -14.76 0.72 21.20
N LEU A 180 -14.71 0.63 19.88
CA LEU A 180 -15.73 1.21 19.01
C LEU A 180 -16.95 0.30 18.92
N SER A 181 -18.14 0.92 18.87
CA SER A 181 -19.36 0.23 18.45
C SER A 181 -19.24 -0.24 17.00
N GLU A 182 -20.09 -1.19 16.59
CA GLU A 182 -20.12 -1.68 15.20
C GLU A 182 -20.34 -0.54 14.18
N GLY A 183 -21.25 0.38 14.51
CA GLY A 183 -21.53 1.56 13.69
C GLY A 183 -20.30 2.46 13.55
N GLU A 184 -19.66 2.81 14.66
CA GLU A 184 -18.42 3.60 14.65
C GLU A 184 -17.29 2.90 13.88
N HIS A 185 -17.16 1.58 14.04
CA HIS A 185 -16.15 0.81 13.32
C HIS A 185 -16.33 0.92 11.81
N ARG A 186 -17.56 0.79 11.32
CA ARG A 186 -17.89 0.91 9.89
C ARG A 186 -17.61 2.32 9.37
N CYS A 187 -17.99 3.31 10.17
CA CYS A 187 -17.73 4.71 9.92
C CYS A 187 -16.23 5.03 9.81
N VAL A 188 -15.40 4.45 10.69
CA VAL A 188 -13.93 4.59 10.66
C VAL A 188 -13.32 3.91 9.43
N ALA A 189 -13.79 2.71 9.08
CA ALA A 189 -13.35 2.02 7.87
C ALA A 189 -13.67 2.83 6.61
N LEU A 190 -14.86 3.44 6.58
CA LEU A 190 -15.29 4.32 5.50
C LEU A 190 -14.45 5.60 5.41
N ALA A 191 -14.09 6.20 6.56
CA ALA A 191 -13.17 7.34 6.61
C ALA A 191 -11.79 6.97 6.04
N ALA A 192 -11.26 5.80 6.40
CA ALA A 192 -9.98 5.31 5.87
C ALA A 192 -10.04 5.08 4.36
N PHE A 193 -11.13 4.49 3.86
CA PHE A 193 -11.35 4.28 2.44
C PHE A 193 -11.45 5.61 1.66
N LEU A 194 -12.23 6.57 2.16
CA LEU A 194 -12.36 7.89 1.54
C LEU A 194 -11.04 8.68 1.57
N ALA A 195 -10.25 8.55 2.64
CA ALA A 195 -8.93 9.15 2.72
C ALA A 195 -7.97 8.57 1.67
N GLU A 196 -7.95 7.23 1.52
CA GLU A 196 -7.19 6.57 0.47
C GLU A 196 -7.63 7.05 -0.92
N LEU A 197 -8.94 7.11 -1.18
CA LEU A 197 -9.51 7.61 -2.42
C LEU A 197 -9.15 9.07 -2.74
N SER A 198 -9.03 9.92 -1.72
CA SER A 198 -8.64 11.34 -1.88
C SER A 198 -7.17 11.50 -2.24
N THR A 199 -6.32 10.54 -1.84
CA THR A 199 -4.88 10.54 -2.15
C THR A 199 -4.55 9.76 -3.42
N ALA A 200 -5.45 8.88 -3.86
CA ALA A 200 -5.33 8.13 -5.10
C ALA A 200 -5.52 9.04 -6.32
N ASN A 201 -4.53 9.07 -7.21
CA ASN A 201 -4.56 9.89 -8.43
C ASN A 201 -5.36 9.24 -9.58
N ASN A 202 -6.39 8.44 -9.27
CA ASN A 202 -7.23 7.78 -10.28
C ASN A 202 -8.69 8.30 -10.20
N PRO A 203 -9.34 8.53 -11.35
CA PRO A 203 -10.74 8.95 -11.41
C PRO A 203 -11.70 7.75 -11.43
N SER A 204 -11.25 6.57 -10.98
CA SER A 204 -12.06 5.35 -11.05
C SER A 204 -13.36 5.52 -10.26
N GLY A 205 -14.44 4.97 -10.80
CA GLY A 205 -15.72 4.93 -10.10
C GLY A 205 -15.64 4.11 -8.82
N VAL A 206 -16.45 4.48 -7.83
CA VAL A 206 -16.53 3.81 -6.53
C VAL A 206 -17.92 3.24 -6.33
N ILE A 207 -17.96 2.04 -5.75
CA ILE A 207 -19.19 1.29 -5.51
C ILE A 207 -19.31 1.05 -4.01
N PHE A 208 -20.42 1.48 -3.43
CA PHE A 208 -20.76 1.25 -2.02
C PHE A 208 -21.91 0.26 -1.94
N ASP A 209 -21.70 -0.88 -1.27
CA ASP A 209 -22.75 -1.85 -0.98
C ASP A 209 -23.27 -1.65 0.45
N ASP A 210 -24.50 -1.17 0.55
CA ASP A 210 -25.23 -0.84 1.77
C ASP A 210 -24.40 -0.12 2.86
N PRO A 211 -23.93 1.12 2.57
CA PRO A 211 -22.96 1.80 3.43
C PRO A 211 -23.55 2.28 4.76
N VAL A 212 -24.86 2.10 4.99
CA VAL A 212 -25.61 2.58 6.16
C VAL A 212 -26.08 1.50 7.12
N SER A 213 -25.81 0.22 6.83
CA SER A 213 -26.18 -0.84 7.79
C SER A 213 -25.47 -0.62 9.13
N SER A 214 -26.22 -0.75 10.23
CA SER A 214 -25.77 -0.47 11.60
C SER A 214 -25.42 1.01 11.93
N LEU A 215 -25.73 1.98 11.06
CA LEU A 215 -25.56 3.42 11.35
C LEU A 215 -26.84 4.08 11.88
N ASP A 216 -26.65 5.00 12.83
CA ASP A 216 -27.72 5.87 13.33
C ASP A 216 -28.16 6.92 12.29
N HIS A 217 -29.26 7.62 12.55
CA HIS A 217 -29.80 8.58 11.57
C HIS A 217 -28.87 9.79 11.34
N ASN A 218 -28.06 10.18 12.33
CA ASN A 218 -27.20 11.35 12.23
C ASN A 218 -26.04 11.06 11.28
N HIS A 219 -25.40 9.90 11.46
CA HIS A 219 -24.33 9.45 10.60
C HIS A 219 -24.80 9.20 9.16
N ARG A 220 -26.05 8.76 8.94
CA ARG A 220 -26.63 8.61 7.58
C ARG A 220 -26.64 9.92 6.80
N GLY A 221 -27.09 11.02 7.40
CA GLY A 221 -27.15 12.32 6.72
C GLY A 221 -25.77 12.88 6.41
N VAL A 222 -24.84 12.75 7.35
CA VAL A 222 -23.44 13.17 7.16
C VAL A 222 -22.77 12.34 6.05
N LEU A 223 -23.01 11.04 6.04
CA LEU A 223 -22.50 10.15 5.01
C LEU A 223 -23.07 10.50 3.63
N ALA A 224 -24.39 10.70 3.51
CA ALA A 224 -25.01 11.11 2.25
C ALA A 224 -24.35 12.39 1.70
N THR A 225 -24.15 13.39 2.56
CA THR A 225 -23.47 14.64 2.21
C THR A 225 -22.05 14.38 1.70
N ARG A 226 -21.29 13.49 2.36
CA ARG A 226 -19.90 13.19 1.98
C ARG A 226 -19.80 12.44 0.65
N LEU A 227 -20.69 11.47 0.40
CA LEU A 227 -20.75 10.71 -0.85
C LEU A 227 -21.14 11.61 -2.03
N VAL A 228 -22.11 12.51 -1.84
CA VAL A 228 -22.50 13.48 -2.86
C VAL A 228 -21.36 14.46 -3.16
N ARG A 229 -20.62 14.91 -2.15
CA ARG A 229 -19.41 15.73 -2.36
C ARG A 229 -18.38 15.00 -3.21
N GLU A 230 -18.21 13.70 -2.97
CA GLU A 230 -17.30 12.87 -3.75
C GLU A 230 -17.74 12.74 -5.22
N ALA A 231 -19.05 12.58 -5.45
CA ALA A 231 -19.62 12.59 -6.79
C ALA A 231 -19.42 13.94 -7.49
N ALA A 232 -19.52 15.05 -6.76
CA ALA A 232 -19.30 16.40 -7.27
C ALA A 232 -17.82 16.65 -7.68
N SER A 233 -16.87 15.92 -7.10
CA SER A 233 -15.44 16.00 -7.47
C SER A 233 -15.07 15.20 -8.74
N GLN A 234 -16.01 14.99 -9.66
CA GLN A 234 -15.84 14.26 -10.94
C GLN A 234 -15.54 12.76 -10.82
N ARG A 235 -15.87 12.12 -9.70
CA ARG A 235 -15.79 10.67 -9.52
C ARG A 235 -17.19 10.05 -9.65
N GLN A 236 -17.33 8.96 -10.40
CA GLN A 236 -18.61 8.24 -10.44
C GLN A 236 -18.83 7.52 -9.10
N VAL A 237 -19.95 7.78 -8.44
CA VAL A 237 -20.34 7.11 -7.18
C VAL A 237 -21.59 6.28 -7.42
N ILE A 238 -21.50 4.98 -7.19
CA ILE A 238 -22.61 4.02 -7.28
C ILE A 238 -22.91 3.53 -5.88
N VAL A 239 -24.17 3.62 -5.46
CA VAL A 239 -24.61 3.18 -4.13
C VAL A 239 -25.71 2.13 -4.29
N PHE A 240 -25.45 0.92 -3.79
CA PHE A 240 -26.48 -0.07 -3.54
C PHE A 240 -27.00 0.13 -2.12
N THR A 241 -28.32 0.23 -1.97
CA THR A 241 -28.93 0.28 -0.66
C THR A 241 -30.34 -0.27 -0.71
N HIS A 242 -30.76 -0.89 0.38
CA HIS A 242 -32.15 -1.26 0.62
C HIS A 242 -32.87 -0.25 1.53
N ASP A 243 -32.14 0.75 2.05
CA ASP A 243 -32.63 1.79 2.94
C ASP A 243 -33.21 2.96 2.12
N ILE A 244 -34.54 2.99 1.99
CA ILE A 244 -35.27 4.06 1.27
C ILE A 244 -35.02 5.44 1.91
N PRO A 245 -35.12 5.62 3.25
CA PRO A 245 -34.71 6.88 3.88
C PRO A 245 -33.33 7.38 3.46
N PHE A 246 -32.33 6.50 3.40
CA PHE A 246 -30.98 6.89 2.95
C PHE A 246 -30.95 7.28 1.46
N LEU A 247 -31.69 6.58 0.59
CA LEU A 247 -31.86 6.98 -0.80
C LEU A 247 -32.44 8.40 -0.92
N MET A 248 -33.43 8.75 -0.10
CA MET A 248 -34.02 10.11 -0.10
C MET A 248 -33.02 11.16 0.38
N LEU A 249 -32.18 10.85 1.38
CA LEU A 249 -31.10 11.75 1.82
C LEU A 249 -30.06 11.99 0.72
N LEU A 250 -29.69 10.94 -0.02
CA LEU A 250 -28.78 11.06 -1.17
C LEU A 250 -29.37 11.93 -2.27
N ASP A 251 -30.66 11.75 -2.59
CA ASP A 251 -31.36 12.57 -3.58
C ASP A 251 -31.39 14.06 -3.18
N ASP A 252 -31.80 14.35 -1.95
CA ASP A 252 -31.89 15.71 -1.46
C ASP A 252 -30.53 16.42 -1.48
N GLU A 253 -29.47 15.74 -1.04
CA GLU A 253 -28.11 16.27 -1.08
C GLU A 253 -27.58 16.43 -2.51
N ALA A 254 -27.82 15.47 -3.40
CA ALA A 254 -27.42 15.54 -4.80
C ALA A 254 -28.05 16.76 -5.50
N ARG A 255 -29.38 16.92 -5.35
CA ARG A 255 -30.11 18.07 -5.91
C ARG A 255 -29.67 19.39 -5.31
N ARG A 256 -29.32 19.43 -4.01
CA ARG A 256 -28.79 20.63 -3.35
C ARG A 256 -27.48 21.10 -3.98
N VAL A 257 -26.63 20.17 -4.40
CA VAL A 257 -25.35 20.47 -5.08
C VAL A 257 -25.53 20.65 -6.60
N GLY A 258 -26.72 20.39 -7.13
CA GLY A 258 -27.04 20.52 -8.56
C GLY A 258 -26.64 19.30 -9.39
N LEU A 259 -26.47 18.13 -8.76
CA LEU A 259 -26.26 16.85 -9.45
C LEU A 259 -27.61 16.19 -9.75
N ASP A 260 -27.69 15.54 -10.92
CA ASP A 260 -28.85 14.73 -11.32
C ASP A 260 -28.54 13.24 -11.10
N PRO A 261 -29.09 12.61 -10.03
CA PRO A 261 -28.84 11.21 -9.73
C PRO A 261 -29.60 10.27 -10.68
N ASN A 262 -28.95 9.18 -11.10
CA ASN A 262 -29.60 8.10 -11.84
C ASN A 262 -30.06 6.99 -10.89
N TYR A 263 -31.31 6.54 -11.04
CA TYR A 263 -31.89 5.49 -10.19
C TYR A 263 -32.14 4.19 -10.96
N GLN A 264 -31.75 3.09 -10.35
CA GLN A 264 -32.05 1.75 -10.81
C GLN A 264 -32.57 0.91 -9.66
N SER A 265 -33.61 0.12 -9.93
CA SER A 265 -34.12 -0.88 -9.00
C SER A 265 -33.68 -2.27 -9.44
N VAL A 266 -33.20 -3.07 -8.49
CA VAL A 266 -32.76 -4.45 -8.75
C VAL A 266 -33.76 -5.40 -8.11
N ASN A 267 -34.33 -6.30 -8.90
CA ASN A 267 -35.31 -7.28 -8.45
C ASN A 267 -34.80 -8.71 -8.65
N ARG A 268 -35.46 -9.65 -7.97
CA ARG A 268 -35.23 -11.10 -8.10
C ARG A 268 -36.55 -11.77 -8.48
N ALA A 269 -36.51 -12.61 -9.51
CA ALA A 269 -37.53 -13.59 -9.85
C ALA A 269 -37.17 -14.95 -9.23
N ASP A 270 -38.09 -15.92 -9.28
CA ASP A 270 -37.89 -17.24 -8.67
C ASP A 270 -36.67 -17.99 -9.23
N ASP A 271 -36.36 -17.81 -10.52
CA ASP A 271 -35.27 -18.49 -11.24
C ASP A 271 -34.05 -17.59 -11.51
N ARG A 272 -34.17 -16.27 -11.36
CA ARG A 272 -33.18 -15.29 -11.81
C ARG A 272 -33.08 -14.10 -10.87
N SER A 273 -31.85 -13.72 -10.52
CA SER A 273 -31.54 -12.51 -9.74
C SER A 273 -30.86 -11.46 -10.61
N GLY A 274 -30.90 -10.18 -10.18
CA GLY A 274 -30.25 -9.09 -10.91
C GLY A 274 -31.10 -8.48 -12.02
N ILE A 275 -32.43 -8.55 -11.92
CA ILE A 275 -33.34 -7.93 -12.89
C ILE A 275 -33.37 -6.43 -12.63
N CYS A 276 -32.60 -5.68 -13.41
CA CYS A 276 -32.53 -4.22 -13.32
C CYS A 276 -33.69 -3.57 -14.07
N SER A 277 -34.48 -2.76 -13.35
CA SER A 277 -35.52 -1.91 -13.92
C SER A 277 -35.12 -0.45 -13.72
N GLN A 278 -35.17 0.31 -14.82
CA GLN A 278 -34.90 1.75 -14.80
C GLN A 278 -35.95 2.49 -13.96
N GLY A 279 -35.49 3.50 -13.22
CA GLY A 279 -36.31 4.35 -12.38
C GLY A 279 -36.28 3.97 -10.91
N THR A 280 -36.80 4.88 -10.08
CA THR A 280 -36.89 4.71 -8.64
C THR A 280 -37.83 3.54 -8.28
N PRO A 281 -37.59 2.86 -7.14
CA PRO A 281 -38.56 1.93 -6.56
C PRO A 281 -39.96 2.55 -6.51
N LEU A 282 -41.02 1.74 -6.55
CA LEU A 282 -42.41 2.23 -6.55
C LEU A 282 -42.70 3.31 -5.49
N LYS A 283 -42.03 3.25 -4.34
CA LYS A 283 -42.16 4.18 -3.21
C LYS A 283 -41.43 5.53 -3.40
N ALA A 284 -40.66 5.70 -4.47
CA ALA A 284 -39.87 6.90 -4.77
C ALA A 284 -40.08 7.40 -6.22
N GLN A 285 -41.11 6.91 -6.92
CA GLN A 285 -41.50 7.41 -8.25
C GLN A 285 -42.12 8.80 -8.13
N SER A 286 -41.89 9.64 -9.14
CA SER A 286 -42.54 10.95 -9.19
C SER A 286 -44.02 10.82 -9.57
N ILE A 287 -44.85 11.74 -9.09
CA ILE A 287 -46.28 11.79 -9.46
C ILE A 287 -46.48 11.82 -10.98
N PRO A 288 -45.70 12.60 -11.75
CA PRO A 288 -45.84 12.59 -13.20
C PRO A 288 -45.64 11.20 -13.84
N GLU A 289 -44.59 10.49 -13.44
CA GLU A 289 -44.30 9.15 -13.97
C GLU A 289 -45.37 8.12 -13.61
N ILE A 290 -45.97 8.22 -12.41
CA ILE A 290 -47.04 7.31 -11.98
C ILE A 290 -48.27 7.50 -12.87
N LEU A 291 -48.67 8.74 -13.07
CA LEU A 291 -49.82 9.10 -13.91
C LEU A 291 -49.58 8.68 -15.37
N ASP A 292 -48.40 8.91 -15.94
CA ASP A 292 -48.08 8.51 -17.32
C ASP A 292 -48.13 6.97 -17.49
N LYS A 293 -47.74 6.21 -16.45
CA LYS A 293 -47.87 4.74 -16.45
C LYS A 293 -49.34 4.29 -16.40
N ILE A 294 -50.17 4.98 -15.61
CA ILE A 294 -51.61 4.69 -15.53
C ILE A 294 -52.27 5.02 -16.87
N GLU A 295 -51.91 6.14 -17.50
CA GLU A 295 -52.42 6.52 -18.83
C GLU A 295 -52.05 5.49 -19.91
N LYS A 296 -50.78 5.05 -19.94
CA LYS A 296 -50.34 3.98 -20.83
C LYS A 296 -51.14 2.69 -20.60
N ARG A 297 -51.35 2.30 -19.34
CA ARG A 297 -52.14 1.10 -19.00
C ARG A 297 -53.61 1.25 -19.39
N LEU A 298 -54.18 2.44 -19.21
CA LEU A 298 -55.54 2.73 -19.62
C LEU A 298 -55.66 2.57 -21.15
N SER A 299 -54.75 3.17 -21.91
CA SER A 299 -54.75 3.08 -23.38
C SER A 299 -54.68 1.65 -23.91
N SER A 300 -53.90 0.77 -23.26
CA SER A 300 -53.76 -0.63 -23.67
C SER A 300 -54.91 -1.54 -23.21
N THR A 301 -55.70 -1.11 -22.23
CA THR A 301 -56.78 -1.93 -21.65
C THR A 301 -58.18 -1.48 -22.05
N LYS A 302 -58.34 -0.29 -22.66
CA LYS A 302 -59.61 0.25 -23.18
C LYS A 302 -60.34 -0.74 -24.09
N GLU A 303 -59.61 -1.50 -24.91
CA GLU A 303 -60.21 -2.49 -25.81
C GLU A 303 -60.97 -3.59 -25.08
N LEU A 304 -60.56 -3.98 -23.86
CA LEU A 304 -61.25 -5.00 -23.07
C LEU A 304 -62.69 -4.59 -22.72
N TYR A 305 -62.89 -3.30 -22.48
CA TYR A 305 -64.22 -2.73 -22.24
C TYR A 305 -65.08 -2.80 -23.52
N HIS A 306 -64.53 -2.36 -24.65
CA HIS A 306 -65.24 -2.35 -25.93
C HIS A 306 -65.52 -3.75 -26.48
N SER A 307 -64.65 -4.72 -26.21
CA SER A 307 -64.82 -6.12 -26.60
C SER A 307 -65.75 -6.90 -25.67
N GLY A 308 -66.32 -6.26 -24.64
CA GLY A 308 -67.24 -6.89 -23.70
C GLY A 308 -66.60 -7.84 -22.68
N ARG A 309 -65.27 -7.84 -22.53
CA ARG A 309 -64.52 -8.65 -21.55
C ARG A 309 -64.58 -7.99 -20.17
N LYS A 310 -65.79 -7.94 -19.62
CA LYS A 310 -66.17 -7.16 -18.43
C LYS A 310 -65.37 -7.51 -17.17
N ASP A 311 -65.13 -8.80 -16.93
CA ASP A 311 -64.42 -9.26 -15.73
C ASP A 311 -62.95 -8.85 -15.77
N GLU A 312 -62.28 -9.06 -16.91
CA GLU A 312 -60.89 -8.66 -17.10
C GLU A 312 -60.71 -7.14 -17.05
N TRP A 313 -61.66 -6.40 -17.61
CA TRP A 313 -61.70 -4.94 -17.47
C TRP A 313 -61.81 -4.52 -16.01
N CYS A 314 -62.69 -5.16 -15.23
CA CYS A 314 -62.87 -4.86 -13.81
C CYS A 314 -61.58 -5.04 -13.00
N GLU A 315 -60.83 -6.12 -13.26
CA GLU A 315 -59.53 -6.35 -12.60
C GLU A 315 -58.48 -5.31 -12.98
N GLN A 316 -58.38 -4.94 -14.26
CA GLN A 316 -57.48 -3.88 -14.70
C GLN A 316 -57.88 -2.52 -14.11
N PHE A 317 -59.17 -2.23 -14.07
CA PHE A 317 -59.72 -1.01 -13.49
C PHE A 317 -59.37 -0.91 -12.00
N LYS A 318 -59.63 -1.96 -11.20
CA LYS A 318 -59.28 -1.99 -9.78
C LYS A 318 -57.79 -1.76 -9.55
N ALA A 319 -56.93 -2.38 -10.37
CA ALA A 319 -55.49 -2.17 -10.29
C ALA A 319 -55.08 -0.71 -10.60
N MET A 320 -55.72 -0.07 -11.58
CA MET A 320 -55.50 1.34 -11.91
C MET A 320 -56.05 2.28 -10.83
N ALA A 321 -57.25 2.01 -10.29
CA ALA A 321 -57.85 2.79 -9.21
C ALA A 321 -57.03 2.72 -7.92
N GLY A 322 -56.52 1.53 -7.56
CA GLY A 322 -55.58 1.39 -6.44
C GLY A 322 -54.30 2.19 -6.64
N ARG A 323 -53.73 2.17 -7.85
CA ARG A 323 -52.56 3.00 -8.20
C ARG A 323 -52.85 4.51 -8.16
N LEU A 324 -54.03 4.94 -8.60
CA LEU A 324 -54.46 6.34 -8.50
C LEU A 324 -54.62 6.78 -7.05
N ARG A 325 -55.14 5.91 -6.18
CA ARG A 325 -55.20 6.16 -4.74
C ARG A 325 -53.81 6.37 -4.15
N ASP A 326 -52.87 5.46 -4.43
CA ASP A 326 -51.48 5.61 -3.99
C ASP A 326 -50.86 6.92 -4.50
N ALA A 327 -51.20 7.32 -5.74
CA ALA A 327 -50.76 8.58 -6.33
C ALA A 327 -51.35 9.81 -5.62
N TRP A 328 -52.62 9.78 -5.21
CA TRP A 328 -53.24 10.83 -4.39
C TRP A 328 -52.53 10.97 -3.03
N GLU A 329 -52.28 9.86 -2.34
CA GLU A 329 -51.57 9.86 -1.05
C GLU A 329 -50.16 10.47 -1.20
N LEU A 330 -49.43 10.06 -2.23
CA LEU A 330 -48.09 10.57 -2.51
C LEU A 330 -48.11 12.04 -2.96
N ALA A 331 -49.14 12.47 -3.69
CA ALA A 331 -49.28 13.85 -4.15
C ALA A 331 -49.51 14.80 -2.97
N VAL A 332 -50.32 14.38 -2.00
CA VAL A 332 -50.53 15.12 -0.74
C VAL A 332 -49.26 15.18 0.09
N GLU A 333 -48.54 14.05 0.21
CA GLU A 333 -47.24 14.04 0.86
C GLU A 333 -46.28 15.05 0.20
N ASN A 334 -46.26 15.11 -1.13
CA ASN A 334 -45.44 16.05 -1.90
C ASN A 334 -45.82 17.53 -1.68
N VAL A 335 -47.11 17.81 -1.51
CA VAL A 335 -47.61 19.16 -1.22
C VAL A 335 -47.23 19.58 0.19
N VAL A 336 -47.23 18.66 1.17
CA VAL A 336 -46.84 18.91 2.57
C VAL A 336 -45.31 18.87 2.76
N ALA A 337 -44.59 18.23 1.84
CA ALA A 337 -43.14 18.04 1.84
C ALA A 337 -42.30 19.28 2.16
N PRO A 338 -42.68 20.53 1.81
CA PRO A 338 -41.88 21.68 2.18
C PRO A 338 -41.82 21.93 3.70
N VAL A 339 -42.76 21.39 4.48
CA VAL A 339 -42.79 21.48 5.94
C VAL A 339 -42.35 20.19 6.59
N PHE A 340 -42.89 19.06 6.11
CA PHE A 340 -42.65 17.75 6.68
C PHE A 340 -42.55 16.69 5.58
N ARG A 341 -41.50 15.87 5.62
CA ARG A 341 -41.32 14.68 4.76
C ARG A 341 -41.23 13.44 5.63
N ARG A 342 -41.71 12.30 5.11
CA ARG A 342 -41.54 11.00 5.77
C ARG A 342 -40.05 10.74 6.03
N PHE A 343 -39.75 10.16 7.19
CA PHE A 343 -38.39 9.81 7.64
C PHE A 343 -37.41 10.99 7.81
N THR A 344 -37.89 12.23 7.82
CA THR A 344 -37.09 13.41 8.18
C THR A 344 -37.33 13.80 9.64
N HIS A 345 -36.26 14.07 10.39
CA HIS A 345 -36.34 14.46 11.82
C HIS A 345 -36.61 15.96 12.03
N LYS A 346 -36.52 16.75 10.96
CA LYS A 346 -36.62 18.21 10.99
C LYS A 346 -37.95 18.68 10.40
N VAL A 347 -38.64 19.56 11.13
CA VAL A 347 -39.78 20.31 10.62
C VAL A 347 -39.29 21.65 10.07
N HIS A 348 -39.58 21.92 8.80
CA HIS A 348 -39.13 23.12 8.11
C HIS A 348 -40.15 24.24 8.28
N ILE A 349 -39.96 25.07 9.31
CA ILE A 349 -40.85 26.21 9.62
C ILE A 349 -40.92 27.19 8.43
N SER A 350 -39.82 27.39 7.71
CA SER A 350 -39.78 28.25 6.51
C SER A 350 -40.71 27.75 5.38
N GLY A 351 -40.98 26.45 5.31
CA GLY A 351 -41.89 25.87 4.33
C GLY A 351 -43.36 26.12 4.61
N LEU A 352 -43.73 26.61 5.81
CA LEU A 352 -45.14 26.88 6.15
C LEU A 352 -45.76 27.90 5.19
N ARG A 353 -44.96 28.86 4.69
CA ARG A 353 -45.42 29.85 3.69
C ARG A 353 -45.97 29.20 2.43
N GLN A 354 -45.43 28.05 2.03
CA GLN A 354 -45.85 27.31 0.84
C GLN A 354 -47.13 26.51 1.10
N LEU A 355 -47.47 26.20 2.36
CA LEU A 355 -48.74 25.55 2.70
C LEU A 355 -49.92 26.53 2.76
N ILE A 356 -49.66 27.83 3.00
CA ILE A 356 -50.70 28.87 3.02
C ILE A 356 -51.47 28.94 1.69
N VAL A 357 -50.87 28.48 0.60
CA VAL A 357 -51.49 28.55 -0.73
C VAL A 357 -52.54 27.47 -0.96
N ILE A 358 -52.62 26.47 -0.09
CA ILE A 358 -53.63 25.41 -0.14
C ILE A 358 -54.97 26.01 0.30
N THR A 359 -55.96 25.91 -0.57
CA THR A 359 -57.32 26.42 -0.34
C THR A 359 -58.26 25.31 0.12
N GLU A 360 -59.42 25.69 0.66
CA GLU A 360 -60.47 24.72 0.99
C GLU A 360 -60.93 23.93 -0.25
N GLN A 361 -60.96 24.55 -1.42
CA GLN A 361 -61.27 23.86 -2.67
C GLN A 361 -60.25 22.78 -3.01
N ASP A 362 -58.97 22.98 -2.70
CA ASP A 362 -57.93 21.97 -2.91
C ASP A 362 -58.15 20.75 -2.02
N PHE A 363 -58.59 20.96 -0.78
CA PHE A 363 -58.96 19.89 0.14
C PHE A 363 -60.20 19.12 -0.34
N ILE A 364 -61.24 19.83 -0.81
CA ILE A 364 -62.44 19.19 -1.36
C ILE A 364 -62.07 18.33 -2.59
N ASN A 365 -61.32 18.90 -3.53
CA ASN A 365 -60.88 18.18 -4.73
C ASN A 365 -60.05 16.93 -4.40
N MET A 366 -59.15 17.04 -3.42
CA MET A 366 -58.35 15.92 -2.93
C MET A 366 -59.24 14.85 -2.32
N LYS A 367 -60.12 15.23 -1.39
CA LYS A 367 -60.99 14.29 -0.68
C LYS A 367 -61.90 13.55 -1.65
N GLU A 368 -62.53 14.26 -2.57
CA GLU A 368 -63.40 13.66 -3.58
C GLU A 368 -62.64 12.70 -4.50
N GLY A 369 -61.47 13.10 -5.02
CA GLY A 369 -60.65 12.22 -5.86
C GLY A 369 -60.18 10.96 -5.11
N TYR A 370 -59.78 11.12 -3.85
CA TYR A 370 -59.37 10.00 -2.99
C TYR A 370 -60.53 9.06 -2.64
N ASP A 371 -61.69 9.61 -2.28
CA ASP A 371 -62.89 8.84 -1.92
C ASP A 371 -63.44 8.06 -3.13
N ILE A 372 -63.41 8.66 -4.32
CA ILE A 372 -63.76 7.98 -5.58
C ILE A 372 -62.82 6.80 -5.81
N CYS A 373 -61.50 6.98 -5.68
CA CYS A 373 -60.55 5.88 -5.84
C CYS A 373 -60.76 4.77 -4.79
N CYS A 374 -61.01 5.13 -3.53
CA CYS A 374 -61.28 4.18 -2.45
C CYS A 374 -62.54 3.34 -2.71
N THR A 375 -63.59 3.97 -3.26
CA THR A 375 -64.87 3.32 -3.56
C THR A 375 -64.69 2.09 -4.44
N TYR A 376 -63.70 2.10 -5.34
CA TYR A 376 -63.42 0.99 -6.26
C TYR A 376 -62.42 -0.04 -5.72
N CYS A 377 -61.80 0.20 -4.57
CA CYS A 377 -60.87 -0.74 -3.93
C CYS A 377 -61.57 -1.70 -2.94
N HIS A 378 -62.81 -1.42 -2.57
CA HIS A 378 -63.58 -2.24 -1.65
C HIS A 378 -64.43 -3.29 -2.38
N THR A 379 -64.62 -4.45 -1.74
CA THR A 379 -65.58 -5.45 -2.20
C THR A 379 -66.98 -4.96 -1.88
N ASP A 380 -67.78 -4.70 -2.91
CA ASP A 380 -69.17 -4.28 -2.72
C ASP A 380 -70.07 -5.46 -2.30
N PRO A 381 -71.10 -5.23 -1.47
CA PRO A 381 -72.16 -6.20 -1.23
C PRO A 381 -72.85 -6.61 -2.55
N ALA A 382 -73.22 -7.88 -2.69
CA ALA A 382 -73.85 -8.41 -3.91
C ALA A 382 -75.14 -7.66 -4.31
N GLU A 383 -75.84 -7.08 -3.33
CA GLU A 383 -77.06 -6.30 -3.49
C GLU A 383 -76.86 -4.95 -4.18
N LEU A 384 -75.62 -4.41 -4.14
CA LEU A 384 -75.32 -3.07 -4.64
C LEU A 384 -75.19 -3.03 -6.17
N ASN A 385 -74.96 -4.18 -6.82
CA ASN A 385 -74.84 -4.41 -8.27
C ASN A 385 -74.36 -3.18 -9.06
N ARG A 386 -73.19 -2.64 -8.69
CA ARG A 386 -72.70 -1.39 -9.27
C ARG A 386 -72.43 -1.56 -10.77
N PRO A 387 -72.72 -0.53 -11.58
CA PRO A 387 -72.39 -0.56 -12.99
C PRO A 387 -70.88 -0.70 -13.17
N ILE A 388 -70.49 -1.46 -14.18
CA ILE A 388 -69.08 -1.64 -14.53
C ILE A 388 -68.52 -0.27 -14.90
N PRO A 389 -67.44 0.16 -14.25
CA PRO A 389 -66.94 1.52 -14.43
C PRO A 389 -66.39 1.71 -15.85
N THR A 390 -66.48 2.93 -16.37
CA THR A 390 -66.12 3.24 -17.76
C THR A 390 -64.64 3.67 -17.86
N PRO A 391 -63.99 3.49 -19.02
CA PRO A 391 -62.63 4.00 -19.21
C PRO A 391 -62.51 5.51 -18.98
N ASP A 392 -63.57 6.27 -19.29
CA ASP A 392 -63.63 7.72 -19.12
C ASP A 392 -63.58 8.15 -17.65
N GLN A 393 -64.01 7.30 -16.71
CA GLN A 393 -63.94 7.59 -15.28
C GLN A 393 -62.49 7.64 -14.78
N ILE A 394 -61.63 6.70 -15.20
CA ILE A 394 -60.20 6.73 -14.86
C ILE A 394 -59.51 7.91 -15.54
N ASP A 395 -59.85 8.19 -16.79
CA ASP A 395 -59.30 9.31 -17.55
C ASP A 395 -59.61 10.66 -16.87
N LEU A 396 -60.84 10.82 -16.39
CA LEU A 396 -61.27 12.00 -15.64
C LEU A 396 -60.48 12.16 -14.33
N GLU A 397 -60.35 11.09 -13.54
CA GLU A 397 -59.62 11.15 -12.27
C GLU A 397 -58.11 11.36 -12.47
N LEU A 398 -57.53 10.81 -13.54
CA LEU A 398 -56.14 11.04 -13.91
C LEU A 398 -55.91 12.53 -14.24
N LYS A 399 -56.78 13.12 -15.07
CA LYS A 399 -56.74 14.56 -15.38
C LYS A 399 -56.96 15.41 -14.14
N ARG A 400 -57.88 15.01 -13.27
CA ARG A 400 -58.18 15.69 -12.00
C ARG A 400 -56.94 15.78 -11.12
N LEU A 401 -56.28 14.64 -10.87
CA LEU A 401 -55.06 14.58 -10.06
C LEU A 401 -53.93 15.39 -10.70
N ARG A 402 -53.74 15.30 -12.02
CA ARG A 402 -52.71 16.08 -12.73
C ARG A 402 -52.94 17.58 -12.59
N LEU A 403 -54.14 18.06 -12.93
CA LEU A 403 -54.49 19.49 -12.84
C LEU A 403 -54.36 20.02 -11.41
N TRP A 404 -54.82 19.24 -10.43
CA TRP A 404 -54.70 19.60 -9.02
C TRP A 404 -53.23 19.72 -8.61
N PHE A 405 -52.41 18.71 -8.91
CA PHE A 405 -51.00 18.67 -8.51
C PHE A 405 -50.21 19.82 -9.14
N ASP A 406 -50.37 20.05 -10.45
CA ASP A 406 -49.67 21.11 -11.17
C ASP A 406 -50.09 22.52 -10.69
N SER A 407 -51.39 22.71 -10.42
CA SER A 407 -51.93 23.96 -9.88
C SER A 407 -51.37 24.28 -8.50
N VAL A 408 -51.35 23.29 -7.60
CA VAL A 408 -50.80 23.47 -6.23
C VAL A 408 -49.30 23.72 -6.31
N ARG A 409 -48.54 22.95 -7.12
CA ARG A 409 -47.09 23.13 -7.26
C ARG A 409 -46.72 24.51 -7.81
N THR A 410 -47.37 24.95 -8.88
CA THR A 410 -47.14 26.29 -9.46
C THR A 410 -47.35 27.39 -8.42
N ARG A 411 -48.40 27.26 -7.61
CA ARG A 411 -48.72 28.17 -6.51
C ARG A 411 -47.69 28.13 -5.37
N GLN A 412 -47.15 26.96 -5.05
CA GLN A 412 -46.08 26.80 -4.05
C GLN A 412 -44.76 27.42 -4.51
N ASP A 413 -44.40 27.26 -5.79
CA ASP A 413 -43.17 27.80 -6.36
C ASP A 413 -43.17 29.33 -6.41
N GLN A 414 -44.33 29.96 -6.62
CA GLN A 414 -44.49 31.44 -6.52
C GLN A 414 -44.25 32.00 -5.11
N LYS A 415 -44.30 31.16 -4.07
CA LYS A 415 -44.11 31.54 -2.66
C LYS A 415 -42.78 31.05 -2.08
N ARG A 416 -42.00 30.31 -2.86
CA ARG A 416 -40.63 29.89 -2.57
C ARG A 416 -39.73 31.11 -2.47
#